data_AF-A0A523CX52-F1
#
_entry.id   AF-A0A523CX52-F1
#
_cell.length_a   1.000
_cell.length_b   1.000
_cell.length_c   1.000
_cell.angle_alpha   90.00
_cell.angle_beta   90.00
_cell.angle_gamma   90.00
#
_symmetry.space_group_name_H-M   'P 1'
#
loop_
_entity.id
_entity.type
_entity.pdbx_description
1 polymer ?
#
loop_
_entity_poly.entity_id
_entity_poly.type
_entity_poly.pdbx_seq_one_letter_code
_entity_poly.pdbx_strand_id
1 'polypeptide(L)' 'ETKVFCSRGFVEVLPDRVSILAEAAELPDQIDVEQARAHQVQAEQLLGSDDPDTDYAQALLDLREAQIRLDLAEQSTAT' A
#
# COMPACT_ATOMS: atom_id res chain seq x y z
N GLU A 1 -9.78 15.48 -7.47
CA GLU A 1 -8.45 14.91 -7.75
C GLU A 1 -8.59 13.39 -7.69
N THR A 2 -8.10 12.65 -8.68
CA THR A 2 -8.16 11.18 -8.66
C THR A 2 -6.84 10.67 -8.12
N LYS A 3 -6.91 9.94 -7.01
CA LYS A 3 -5.76 9.31 -6.37
C LYS A 3 -5.86 7.80 -6.56
N VAL A 4 -4.74 7.14 -6.77
CA VAL A 4 -4.64 5.70 -7.00
C VAL A 4 -3.52 5.18 -6.12
N PHE A 5 -3.78 4.09 -5.39
CA PHE A 5 -2.72 3.37 -4.71
C PHE A 5 -1.91 2.62 -5.77
N CYS A 6 -0.59 2.73 -5.73
CA CYS A 6 0.32 1.95 -6.56
C CYS A 6 1.35 1.29 -5.66
N SER A 7 1.48 -0.03 -5.76
CA SER A 7 2.56 -0.75 -5.08
C SER A 7 3.88 -0.62 -5.84
N ARG A 8 4.85 -1.47 -5.50
CA ARG A 8 6.18 -1.54 -6.11
C ARG A 8 6.09 -1.66 -7.64
N GLY A 9 7.08 -1.07 -8.33
CA GLY A 9 7.07 -1.04 -9.78
C GLY A 9 8.10 -0.12 -10.42
N PHE A 10 7.83 0.26 -11.66
CA PHE A 10 8.66 1.13 -12.48
C PHE A 10 7.84 2.30 -13.03
N VAL A 11 8.50 3.44 -13.19
CA VAL A 11 7.93 4.59 -13.87
C VAL A 11 8.77 4.91 -15.11
N GLU A 12 8.11 5.05 -16.25
CA GLU A 12 8.69 5.53 -17.48
C GLU A 12 8.13 6.92 -17.77
N VAL A 13 9.02 7.89 -17.95
CA VAL A 13 8.66 9.28 -18.23
C VAL A 13 9.17 9.64 -19.63
N LEU A 14 8.23 9.93 -20.53
CA LEU A 14 8.48 10.42 -21.88
C LEU A 14 7.95 11.86 -22.00
N PRO A 15 8.34 12.62 -23.05
CA PRO A 15 7.91 14.01 -23.20
C PRO A 15 6.39 14.19 -23.31
N ASP A 16 5.68 13.20 -23.86
CA ASP A 16 4.24 13.22 -24.15
C ASP A 16 3.41 12.37 -23.18
N ARG A 17 4.03 11.46 -22.42
CA ARG A 17 3.32 10.51 -21.54
C ARG A 17 4.15 10.06 -20.36
N VAL A 18 3.47 9.65 -19.30
CA VAL A 18 4.06 8.92 -18.17
C VAL A 18 3.35 7.59 -18.04
N SER A 19 4.12 6.51 -17.95
CA SER A 19 3.61 5.15 -17.77
C SER A 19 4.10 4.62 -16.42
N ILE A 20 3.18 4.10 -15.60
CA ILE A 20 3.51 3.47 -14.31
C ILE A 20 3.15 1.99 -14.45
N LEU A 21 4.15 1.13 -14.28
CA LEU A 21 3.96 -0.31 -14.18
C LEU A 21 4.10 -0.68 -12.70
N ALA A 22 3.01 -1.07 -12.06
CA ALA A 22 3.00 -1.50 -10.67
C ALA A 22 2.47 -2.94 -10.58
N GLU A 23 2.88 -3.66 -9.54
CA GLU A 23 2.34 -5.01 -9.26
C GLU A 23 0.85 -4.94 -8.90
N ALA A 24 0.45 -3.89 -8.19
CA ALA A 24 -0.94 -3.59 -7.85
C ALA A 24 -1.21 -2.09 -8.05
N ALA A 25 -2.39 -1.78 -8.59
CA ALA A 25 -2.91 -0.42 -8.70
C ALA A 25 -4.41 -0.43 -8.36
N GLU A 26 -4.81 0.33 -7.34
CA GLU A 26 -6.16 0.27 -6.77
C GLU A 26 -6.77 1.68 -6.68
N LEU A 27 -8.00 1.83 -7.18
CA LEU A 27 -8.81 3.03 -6.90
C LEU A 27 -9.31 3.01 -5.45
N PRO A 28 -9.63 4.17 -4.85
CA PRO A 28 -10.10 4.24 -3.47
C PRO A 28 -11.29 3.31 -3.18
N ASP A 29 -12.27 3.26 -4.09
CA ASP A 29 -13.48 2.45 -3.95
C ASP A 29 -13.26 0.95 -4.21
N GLN A 30 -12.06 0.57 -4.67
CA GLN A 30 -11.67 -0.83 -4.90
C GLN A 30 -10.89 -1.41 -3.71
N ILE A 31 -10.47 -0.58 -2.77
CA ILE A 31 -9.67 -1.00 -1.62
C ILE A 31 -10.54 -1.77 -0.64
N ASP A 32 -10.12 -3.00 -0.34
CA ASP A 32 -10.69 -3.79 0.75
C ASP A 32 -10.11 -3.31 2.10
N VAL A 33 -10.90 -2.51 2.81
CA VAL A 33 -10.52 -1.91 4.09
C VAL A 33 -10.30 -2.96 5.18
N GLU A 34 -11.06 -4.05 5.18
CA GLU A 34 -10.91 -5.09 6.20
C GLU A 34 -9.60 -5.84 6.01
N GLN A 35 -9.26 -6.19 4.77
CA GLN A 35 -7.98 -6.81 4.44
C GLN A 35 -6.80 -5.89 4.73
N ALA A 36 -6.88 -4.61 4.34
CA ALA A 36 -5.82 -3.64 4.62
C ALA A 36 -5.57 -3.48 6.13
N ARG A 37 -6.62 -3.47 6.96
CA ARG A 37 -6.46 -3.47 8.44
C ARG A 37 -5.83 -4.74 8.97
N ALA A 38 -6.24 -5.90 8.46
CA ALA A 38 -5.65 -7.18 8.86
C ALA A 38 -4.15 -7.22 8.56
N HIS A 39 -3.75 -6.75 7.36
CA HIS A 39 -2.35 -6.66 6.95
C HIS A 39 -1.55 -5.69 7.81
N GLN A 40 -2.11 -4.53 8.15
CA GLN A 40 -1.49 -3.59 9.09
C GLN A 40 -1.18 -4.25 10.43
N VAL A 41 -2.17 -4.91 11.04
CA VAL A 41 -2.01 -5.56 12.34
C VAL A 41 -0.98 -6.69 12.28
N GLN A 42 -0.97 -7.49 11.21
CA GLN A 42 0.02 -8.54 11.03
C GLN A 42 1.44 -7.97 10.89
N ALA A 43 1.61 -6.92 10.09
CA ALA A 43 2.90 -6.27 9.91
C ALA A 43 3.41 -5.64 11.23
N GLU A 44 2.54 -4.99 12.00
CA GLU A 44 2.88 -4.46 13.33
C GLU A 44 3.31 -5.57 14.31
N GLN A 45 2.64 -6.73 14.28
CA GLN A 45 3.02 -7.88 15.09
C GLN A 45 4.40 -8.45 14.70
N LEU A 46 4.68 -8.56 13.40
CA LEU A 46 5.98 -9.02 12.91
C LEU A 46 7.11 -8.08 13.35
N LEU A 47 6.90 -6.76 13.25
CA LEU A 47 7.85 -5.74 13.68
C LEU A 47 8.10 -5.75 15.19
N GLY A 48 7.12 -6.18 15.98
CA GLY A 48 7.24 -6.35 17.43
C GLY A 48 7.76 -7.74 17.85
N SER A 49 8.01 -8.65 16.92
CA SER A 49 8.52 -9.98 17.24
C SER A 49 10.04 -9.96 17.47
N ASP A 50 10.51 -10.84 18.35
CA ASP A 50 11.94 -11.10 18.59
C ASP A 50 12.46 -12.28 17.75
N ASP A 51 11.72 -12.71 16.73
CA ASP A 51 12.11 -13.84 15.89
C ASP A 51 13.28 -13.42 14.96
N PRO A 52 14.47 -14.05 15.08
CA PRO A 52 15.65 -13.70 14.30
C PRO A 52 15.49 -13.95 12.80
N ASP A 53 14.51 -14.75 12.37
CA ASP A 53 14.21 -15.02 10.96
C ASP A 53 13.25 -13.98 10.36
N THR A 54 12.78 -13.00 11.14
CA THR A 54 11.87 -11.96 10.66
C THR A 54 12.54 -11.02 9.67
N ASP A 55 11.95 -10.89 8.48
CA ASP A 55 12.30 -9.83 7.54
C ASP A 55 11.62 -8.51 7.93
N TYR A 56 12.28 -7.75 8.80
CA TYR A 56 11.80 -6.44 9.24
C TYR A 56 11.64 -5.44 8.09
N ALA A 57 12.45 -5.54 7.03
CA ALA A 57 12.36 -4.62 5.91
C ALA A 57 11.08 -4.85 5.11
N GLN A 58 10.73 -6.13 4.90
CA GLN A 58 9.47 -6.49 4.26
C GLN A 58 8.27 -6.13 5.15
N ALA A 59 8.33 -6.42 6.46
CA ALA A 59 7.25 -6.06 7.38
C ALA A 59 7.01 -4.53 7.45
N LEU A 60 8.06 -3.70 7.39
CA LEU A 60 7.92 -2.24 7.32
C LEU A 60 7.25 -1.79 6.01
N LEU A 61 7.56 -2.44 4.90
CA LEU A 61 6.96 -2.13 3.61
C LEU A 61 5.48 -2.49 3.61
N ASP A 62 5.13 -3.69 4.07
CA ASP A 62 3.75 -4.18 4.15
C ASP A 62 2.89 -3.27 5.04
N LEU A 63 3.44 -2.85 6.19
CA LEU A 63 2.80 -1.88 7.07
C LEU A 63 2.51 -0.57 6.34
N ARG A 64 3.51 -0.04 5.62
CA ARG A 64 3.38 1.24 4.92
C ARG A 64 2.37 1.17 3.79
N GLU A 65 2.35 0.08 3.04
CA GLU A 65 1.34 -0.10 1.99
C GLU A 65 -0.07 -0.22 2.57
N ALA A 66 -0.25 -0.98 3.65
CA ALA A 66 -1.54 -1.10 4.33
C ALA A 66 -2.05 0.27 4.81
N GLN A 67 -1.18 1.08 5.43
CA GLN A 67 -1.52 2.44 5.87
C GLN A 67 -1.95 3.33 4.70
N ILE A 68 -1.22 3.33 3.58
CA ILE A 68 -1.59 4.14 2.40
C ILE A 68 -2.95 3.69 1.83
N ARG A 69 -3.22 2.38 1.78
CA ARG A 69 -4.53 1.87 1.34
C ARG A 69 -5.66 2.39 2.23
N LEU A 70 -5.48 2.34 3.55
CA LEU A 70 -6.48 2.83 4.51
C LEU A 70 -6.70 4.35 4.38
N ASP A 71 -5.62 5.12 4.34
CA ASP A 71 -5.68 6.58 4.18
C ASP A 71 -6.40 6.99 2.88
N LEU A 72 -6.18 6.23 1.81
CA LEU A 72 -6.79 6.48 0.51
C LEU A 72 -8.29 6.12 0.51
N ALA A 73 -8.66 5.00 1.14
CA ALA A 73 -10.05 4.58 1.27
C ALA A 73 -10.87 5.54 2.16
N GLU A 74 -10.27 6.09 3.22
CA GLU A 74 -10.94 7.09 4.06
C GLU A 74 -11.26 8.37 3.27
N GLN A 75 -10.37 8.79 2.37
CA GLN A 75 -10.56 9.98 1.56
C GLN A 75 -11.70 9.87 0.52
N SER A 76 -12.07 8.67 0.06
CA SER A 76 -13.21 8.52 -0.84
C SER A 76 -14.55 8.69 -0.12
N THR A 77 -14.63 8.33 1.16
CA THR A 77 -15.84 8.49 1.96
C THR A 77 -16.12 9.93 2.39
N ALA A 78 -15.13 10.83 2.27
CA ALA A 78 -15.21 12.24 2.70
C ALA A 78 -15.71 13.22 1.62
N THR A 79 -16.15 12.72 0.46
CA THR A 79 -16.72 13.53 -0.64
C THR A 79 -18.18 13.15 -0.89
#